data_AF-A0AAV3M199-F1
#
_entry.id   AF-A0AAV3M199-F1
#
_cell.length_a   1.000
_cell.length_b   1.000
_cell.length_c   1.000
_cell.angle_alpha   90.00
_cell.angle_beta   90.00
_cell.angle_gamma   90.00
#
_symmetry.space_group_name_H-M   'P 1'
#
loop_
_entity.id
_entity.type
_entity.pdbx_description
1 polymer ?
#
loop_
_entity_poly.entity_id
_entity_poly.type
_entity_poly.pdbx_seq_one_letter_code
_entity_poly.pdbx_strand_id
1 'polypeptide(L)' 'MVTDTFEITSVKEVKEIGSQVHEMNKLLDSGEWVLLSVANGKDEMGYPIHKYSLGKIK' A
#
# COMPACT_ATOMS: atom_id res chain seq x y z
N MET A 1 26.72 -2.38 1.17
CA MET A 1 25.27 -2.24 0.93
C MET A 1 24.65 -1.96 2.27
N VAL A 2 24.10 -0.76 2.47
CA VAL A 2 23.37 -0.43 3.70
C VAL A 2 21.97 -0.98 3.51
N THR A 3 21.60 -1.97 4.31
CA THR A 3 20.23 -2.52 4.32
C THR A 3 19.40 -1.61 5.22
N ASP A 4 18.75 -0.61 4.62
CA ASP A 4 17.76 0.21 5.34
C ASP A 4 16.63 -0.73 5.79
N THR A 5 16.68 -1.09 7.07
CA THR A 5 15.75 -2.05 7.67
C THR A 5 14.52 -1.27 8.12
N PHE A 6 13.38 -1.53 7.50
CA PHE A 6 12.13 -0.86 7.82
C PHE A 6 11.48 -1.49 9.07
N GLU A 7 11.40 -0.72 10.16
CA GLU A 7 10.64 -1.12 11.35
C GLU A 7 9.15 -0.79 11.18
N ILE A 8 8.33 -1.85 11.02
CA ILE A 8 6.87 -1.77 10.88
C ILE A 8 6.18 -1.06 12.06
N THR A 9 6.81 -1.04 13.24
CA THR A 9 6.34 -0.35 14.46
C THR A 9 6.20 1.16 14.31
N SER A 10 6.77 1.76 13.26
CA SER A 10 6.68 3.20 12.98
C SER A 10 5.46 3.64 12.15
N VAL A 11 4.58 2.71 11.76
CA VAL A 11 3.37 3.04 10.98
C VAL A 11 2.35 3.76 11.87
N LYS A 12 2.05 5.01 11.53
CA LYS A 12 1.11 5.88 12.25
C LYS A 12 -0.34 5.69 11.81
N GLU A 13 -0.53 5.35 10.53
CA GLU A 13 -1.84 5.23 9.90
C GLU A 13 -1.81 4.15 8.82
N VAL A 14 -2.90 3.39 8.65
CA VAL A 14 -3.06 2.43 7.56
C VAL A 14 -4.23 2.85 6.68
N LYS A 15 -4.00 2.88 5.37
CA LYS A 15 -5.03 3.17 4.36
C LYS A 15 -5.13 2.03 3.36
N GLU A 16 -6.35 1.57 3.10
CA GLU A 16 -6.63 0.54 2.11
C GLU A 16 -7.11 1.17 0.80
N ILE A 17 -6.55 0.74 -0.32
CA ILE A 17 -6.89 1.22 -1.66
C ILE A 17 -7.20 0.05 -2.57
N GLY A 18 -8.34 0.08 -3.25
CA GLY A 18 -8.73 -0.92 -4.23
C GLY A 18 -8.41 -0.47 -5.66
N SER A 19 -9.44 -0.01 -6.37
CA SER A 19 -9.36 0.42 -7.77
C SER A 19 -8.70 1.79 -8.00
N GLN A 20 -8.47 2.57 -6.95
CA GLN A 20 -7.95 3.95 -7.03
C GLN A 20 -6.41 4.00 -7.08
N VAL A 21 -5.80 3.26 -8.01
CA VAL A 21 -4.34 3.12 -8.13
C VAL A 21 -3.63 4.47 -8.30
N HIS A 22 -4.27 5.44 -8.97
CA HIS A 22 -3.72 6.79 -9.11
C HIS A 22 -3.53 7.51 -7.77
N GLU A 23 -4.46 7.35 -6.83
CA GLU A 23 -4.33 7.93 -5.50
C GLU A 23 -3.23 7.25 -4.69
N MET A 24 -3.12 5.93 -4.81
CA MET A 24 -2.02 5.16 -4.20
C MET A 24 -0.66 5.69 -4.67
N ASN A 25 -0.50 5.89 -5.98
CA ASN A 25 0.76 6.39 -6.55
C ASN A 25 1.12 7.78 -6.02
N LYS A 26 0.14 8.68 -5.85
CA LYS A 26 0.40 10.01 -5.23
C LYS A 26 0.88 9.91 -3.79
N LEU A 27 0.33 8.97 -3.02
CA LEU A 27 0.73 8.75 -1.62
C LEU A 27 2.13 8.16 -1.53
N LEU A 28 2.47 7.21 -2.41
CA LEU A 28 3.81 6.63 -2.48
C LEU A 28 4.85 7.67 -2.93
N ASP A 29 4.51 8.50 -3.92
CA ASP A 29 5.39 9.56 -4.44
C ASP A 29 5.68 10.65 -3.39
N SER A 30 4.81 10.83 -2.39
CA SER A 30 5.07 11.79 -1.31
C SER A 30 6.21 11.38 -0.38
N GLY A 31 6.62 10.10 -0.39
CA GLY A 31 7.66 9.58 0.51
C GLY A 31 7.26 9.56 1.99
N GLU A 32 5.98 9.78 2.30
CA GLU A 32 5.38 9.63 3.63
C GLU A 32 4.69 8.28 3.81
N TRP A 33 4.39 7.59 2.72
CA TRP A 33 3.69 6.31 2.72
C TRP A 33 4.55 5.20 2.14
N VAL A 34 4.37 4.00 2.67
CA VAL A 34 4.99 2.78 2.18
C VAL A 34 3.94 1.71 1.90
N LEU A 35 4.22 0.83 0.95
CA LEU A 35 3.36 -0.32 0.67
C LEU A 35 3.64 -1.43 1.70
N LEU A 36 2.61 -1.83 2.45
CA LEU A 36 2.71 -2.87 3.47
C LEU A 36 2.36 -4.25 2.90
N SER A 37 1.26 -4.33 2.16
CA SER A 37 0.76 -5.60 1.62
C SER A 37 -0.10 -5.40 0.39
N VAL A 38 -0.17 -6.45 -0.44
CA VAL A 38 -1.04 -6.53 -1.61
C VAL A 38 -1.88 -7.81 -1.49
N ALA A 39 -3.19 -7.66 -1.59
CA ALA A 39 -4.13 -8.76 -1.70
C ALA A 39 -4.71 -8.79 -3.11
N ASN A 40 -4.63 -9.96 -3.75
CA ASN A 40 -5.16 -10.19 -5.09
C ASN A 40 -6.34 -11.15 -5.00
N GLY A 41 -7.37 -10.91 -5.80
CA GLY A 41 -8.55 -11.76 -5.86
C GLY A 41 -9.25 -11.64 -7.19
N LYS A 42 -10.41 -12.28 -7.28
CA LYS A 42 -11.37 -12.10 -8.37
C LYS A 42 -12.74 -11.81 -7.79
N ASP A 43 -13.53 -11.02 -8.48
CA ASP A 43 -14.95 -10.85 -8.12
C ASP A 43 -15.78 -12.09 -8.53
N GLU A 44 -17.09 -12.03 -8.26
CA GLU A 44 -18.05 -13.08 -8.59
C GLU A 44 -18.14 -13.36 -10.11
N MET A 45 -17.73 -12.40 -10.94
CA MET A 45 -17.70 -12.51 -12.40
C MET A 45 -16.33 -12.93 -12.95
N GLY A 46 -15.34 -13.15 -12.08
CA GLY A 46 -13.99 -13.55 -12.45
C GLY A 46 -13.05 -12.39 -12.82
N TYR A 47 -13.46 -11.13 -12.66
CA TYR A 47 -12.59 -9.99 -12.92
C TYR A 47 -11.56 -9.81 -11.79
N PRO A 48 -10.29 -9.51 -12.12
CA PRO A 48 -9.25 -9.33 -11.13
C PRO A 48 -9.51 -8.12 -10.25
N ILE A 49 -9.39 -8.31 -8.93
CA ILE A 49 -9.41 -7.26 -7.92
C ILE A 49 -8.04 -7.22 -7.25
N HIS A 50 -7.54 -6.00 -7.06
CA HIS A 50 -6.35 -5.72 -6.27
C HIS A 50 -6.75 -4.84 -5.09
N LYS A 51 -6.21 -5.14 -3.92
CA LYS A 51 -6.32 -4.32 -2.72
C LYS A 51 -4.92 -4.09 -2.14
N TYR A 52 -4.59 -2.83 -1.91
CA TYR A 52 -3.31 -2.37 -1.45
C TYR A 52 -3.47 -1.80 -0.04
N SER A 53 -2.60 -2.19 0.87
CA SER A 53 -2.53 -1.60 2.20
C SER A 53 -1.30 -0.71 2.27
N LEU A 54 -1.50 0.59 2.47
CA LEU A 54 -0.46 1.59 2.64
C LEU A 54 -0.31 1.94 4.12
N GLY A 55 0.93 2.09 4.58
CA GLY A 55 1.25 2.59 5.91
C GLY A 55 1.88 3.97 5.84
N LYS A 56 1.38 4.93 6.62
CA LYS A 56 2.00 6.24 6.79
C LYS A 56 3.12 6.16 7.83
N ILE A 57 4.30 6.67 7.49
CA ILE A 57 5.52 6.53 8.30
C ILE A 57 6.09 7.87 8.78
N LYS A 58 5.63 9.00 8.22
CA LYS A 58 6.05 10.35 8.61
C LYS A 58 4.88 11.16 9.17
#